data_AF-A0A7V6SRA9-F1
#
_entry.id   AF-A0A7V6SRA9-F1
#
_cell.length_a   1.000
_cell.length_b   1.000
_cell.length_c   1.000
_cell.angle_alpha   90.00
_cell.angle_beta   90.00
_cell.angle_gamma   90.00
#
_symmetry.space_group_name_H-M   'P 1'
#
loop_
_entity.id
_entity.type
_entity.pdbx_description
1 polymer ?
#
loop_
_entity_poly.entity_id
_entity_poly.type
_entity_poly.pdbx_seq_one_letter_code
_entity_poly.pdbx_strand_id
1 'polypeptide(L)' 'MIVANILPPVLIELAPQTLSVLPVEGKIILSGILHERVSEVFDAYQANYRLLEVTKMGEWASMTLERMS' A
#
# COMPACT_ATOMS: atom_id res chain seq x y z
N MET A 1 6.86 10.89 1.16
CA MET A 1 5.49 10.33 1.07
C MET A 1 5.29 9.82 -0.35
N ILE A 2 4.67 8.65 -0.52
CA ILE A 2 4.31 8.08 -1.83
C ILE A 2 2.78 8.02 -1.93
N VAL A 3 2.24 8.27 -3.13
CA VAL A 3 0.83 8.03 -3.45
C VAL A 3 0.79 7.27 -4.76
N ALA A 4 0.13 6.11 -4.77
CA ALA A 4 -0.02 5.27 -5.94
C ALA A 4 -1.50 4.89 -6.11
N ASN A 5 -2.13 5.33 -7.19
CA ASN A 5 -3.50 4.96 -7.57
C ASN A 5 -3.46 4.21 -8.90
N ILE A 6 -3.23 2.90 -8.81
CA ILE A 6 -2.98 2.00 -9.96
C ILE A 6 -3.49 0.59 -9.64
N LEU A 7 -3.44 -0.33 -10.60
CA LEU A 7 -3.98 -1.67 -10.44
C LEU A 7 -3.21 -2.51 -9.38
N PRO A 8 -3.90 -3.40 -8.64
CA PRO A 8 -3.30 -4.21 -7.57
C PRO A 8 -2.04 -5.01 -7.95
N PRO A 9 -1.95 -5.67 -9.14
CA PRO A 9 -0.73 -6.40 -9.50
C PRO A 9 0.50 -5.48 -9.55
N VAL A 10 0.33 -4.25 -10.04
CA VAL A 10 1.42 -3.27 -10.12
C VAL A 10 1.77 -2.76 -8.72
N LEU A 11 0.78 -2.56 -7.84
CA LEU A 11 1.04 -2.19 -6.44
C LEU A 11 1.88 -3.26 -5.73
N ILE A 12 1.62 -4.54 -5.98
CA ILE A 12 2.38 -5.67 -5.41
C ILE A 12 3.82 -5.67 -5.94
N GLU A 13 4.01 -5.54 -7.26
CA GLU A 13 5.34 -5.49 -7.88
C GLU A 13 6.19 -4.30 -7.41
N LEU A 14 5.55 -3.18 -7.07
CA LEU A 14 6.24 -1.98 -6.58
C LEU A 14 6.74 -2.09 -5.14
N ALA A 15 6.18 -2.98 -4.32
CA ALA A 15 6.45 -3.06 -2.89
C ALA A 15 7.96 -3.00 -2.52
N PRO A 16 8.87 -3.82 -3.10
CA PRO A 16 10.29 -3.75 -2.76
C PRO A 16 10.96 -2.44 -3.19
N GLN A 17 10.50 -1.82 -4.29
CA GLN A 17 11.11 -0.60 -4.82
C GLN A 17 10.83 0.61 -3.90
N THR A 18 9.69 0.62 -3.22
CA THR A 18 9.30 1.71 -2.31
C THR A 18 10.31 1.93 -1.18
N LEU A 19 11.01 0.88 -0.73
CA LEU A 19 12.01 0.95 0.33
C LEU A 19 13.25 1.76 -0.04
N SER A 20 13.54 1.92 -1.33
CA SER A 20 14.69 2.71 -1.79
C SER A 20 14.43 4.22 -1.77
N VAL A 21 13.16 4.65 -1.70
CA VAL A 21 12.75 6.05 -1.92
C VAL A 21 11.91 6.63 -0.78
N LEU A 22 11.27 5.80 0.04
CA LEU A 22 10.47 6.25 1.18
C LEU A 22 11.26 6.07 2.47
N PRO A 23 11.64 7.13 3.21
CA PRO A 23 12.36 6.96 4.48
C PRO A 23 11.53 6.21 5.53
N VAL A 24 12.18 5.71 6.59
CA VAL A 24 11.51 5.18 7.79
C VAL A 24 10.56 6.22 8.37
N GLU A 25 9.42 5.78 8.93
CA GLU A 25 8.26 6.61 9.31
C GLU A 25 7.57 7.32 8.14
N GLY A 26 8.08 7.15 6.91
CA GLY A 26 7.47 7.65 5.69
C GLY A 26 6.16 6.94 5.40
N LYS A 27 5.16 7.70 4.95
CA LYS A 27 3.83 7.19 4.60
C LYS A 27 3.69 6.91 3.11
N ILE A 28 2.95 5.85 2.80
CA ILE A 28 2.50 5.50 1.46
C ILE A 28 0.98 5.32 1.44
N ILE A 29 0.33 5.88 0.42
CA ILE A 29 -1.08 5.66 0.15
C ILE A 29 -1.20 4.80 -1.10
N LEU A 30 -1.77 3.61 -0.94
CA LEU A 30 -2.07 2.66 -2.02
C LEU A 30 -3.56 2.74 -2.32
N SER A 31 -3.93 3.04 -3.56
CA SER A 31 -5.32 3.20 -4.02
C SER A 31 -5.51 2.50 -5.38
N GLY A 32 -6.76 2.36 -5.82
CA GLY A 32 -7.11 1.55 -6.99
C GLY A 32 -7.24 0.07 -6.66
N ILE A 33 -7.51 -0.27 -5.39
CA ILE A 33 -7.59 -1.65 -4.90
C ILE A 33 -9.04 -2.12 -4.92
N LEU A 34 -9.34 -3.30 -5.49
CA LEU A 34 -10.64 -3.93 -5.31
C LEU A 34 -10.74 -4.51 -3.89
N HIS A 35 -11.89 -4.41 -3.24
CA HIS A 35 -12.11 -4.88 -1.85
C HIS A 35 -11.57 -6.28 -1.56
N GLU A 36 -11.78 -7.22 -2.48
CA GLU A 36 -11.35 -8.62 -2.36
C GLU A 36 -9.83 -8.80 -2.44
N ARG A 37 -9.10 -7.81 -2.95
CA ARG A 37 -7.63 -7.84 -3.15
C ARG A 37 -6.86 -7.04 -2.10
N VAL A 38 -7.54 -6.44 -1.12
CA VAL A 38 -6.87 -5.65 -0.06
C VAL A 38 -5.85 -6.49 0.71
N SER A 39 -6.20 -7.73 1.07
CA SER A 39 -5.28 -8.63 1.79
C SER A 39 -4.05 -8.95 0.94
N GLU A 40 -4.27 -9.32 -0.33
CA GLU A 40 -3.21 -9.65 -1.28
C GLU A 40 -2.21 -8.49 -1.44
N VAL A 41 -2.71 -7.26 -1.59
CA VAL A 41 -1.86 -6.07 -1.67
C VAL A 41 -1.14 -5.84 -0.34
N PHE A 42 -1.82 -5.95 0.80
CA PHE A 42 -1.19 -5.72 2.10
C PHE A 42 -0.09 -6.75 2.39
N ASP A 43 -0.28 -8.00 1.97
CA ASP A 43 0.69 -9.07 2.19
C ASP A 43 2.06 -8.77 1.55
N ALA A 44 2.08 -8.04 0.43
CA ALA A 44 3.31 -7.60 -0.22
C ALA A 44 4.07 -6.50 0.56
N TYR A 45 3.39 -5.75 1.43
CA TYR A 45 3.96 -4.61 2.16
C TYR A 45 4.23 -4.92 3.64
N GLN A 46 3.46 -5.81 4.26
CA GLN A 46 3.44 -6.01 5.72
C GLN A 46 4.78 -6.35 6.37
N ALA A 47 5.75 -6.85 5.60
CA ALA A 47 7.11 -7.14 6.10
C ALA A 47 7.86 -5.88 6.54
N ASN A 48 7.60 -4.72 5.93
CA ASN A 48 8.34 -3.47 6.19
C ASN A 48 7.41 -2.29 6.54
N TYR A 49 6.10 -2.50 6.45
CA TYR A 49 5.09 -1.46 6.62
C TYR A 49 4.04 -1.87 7.65
N ARG A 50 3.57 -0.89 8.43
CA ARG A 50 2.38 -1.03 9.28
C ARG A 50 1.17 -0.38 8.61
N LEU A 51 0.01 -1.00 8.78
CA LEU A 51 -1.27 -0.45 8.35
C LEU A 51 -1.70 0.67 9.30
N LEU A 52 -1.96 1.86 8.75
CA LEU A 52 -2.53 2.97 9.51
C LEU A 52 -4.04 3.08 9.29
N GLU A 53 -4.49 2.91 8.05
CA GLU A 53 -5.89 3.10 7.68
C GLU A 53 -6.26 2.26 6.45
N VAL A 54 -7.51 1.78 6.43
CA VAL A 54 -8.17 1.26 5.21
C VAL A 54 -9.44 2.06 4.99
N THR A 55 -9.54 2.71 3.83
CA THR A 55 -10.75 3.41 3.39
C THR A 55 -11.43 2.59 2.30
N LYS A 56 -12.76 2.48 2.35
CA LYS A 56 -13.58 1.72 1.39
C LYS A 56 -14.63 2.63 0.77
N MET A 57 -14.82 2.54 -0.54
CA MET A 57 -15.79 3.31 -1.31
C MET A 57 -16.31 2.49 -2.50
N GLY A 58 -17.55 2.02 -2.40
CA GLY A 58 -18.14 1.13 -3.41
C GLY A 58 -17.42 -0.22 -3.43
N GLU A 59 -16.82 -0.57 -4.56
CA GLU A 59 -15.98 -1.78 -4.74
C GLU A 59 -14.48 -1.49 -4.50
N TRP A 60 -14.12 -0.22 -4.34
CA TRP A 60 -12.74 0.25 -4.28
C TRP A 60 -12.30 0.49 -2.84
N ALA A 61 -11.02 0.24 -2.58
CA ALA A 61 -10.35 0.53 -1.32
C ALA A 61 -9.05 1.29 -1.54
N SER A 62 -8.62 1.98 -0.50
CA SER A 62 -7.27 2.49 -0.33
C SER A 62 -6.70 2.08 1.02
N MET A 63 -5.39 1.94 1.10
CA MET A 63 -4.65 1.72 2.34
C MET A 63 -3.62 2.82 2.56
N THR A 64 -3.58 3.36 3.77
CA THR A 64 -2.48 4.20 4.22
C THR A 64 -1.56 3.32 5.06
N LEU A 65 -0.30 3.19 4.65
CA LEU A 65 0.73 2.45 5.35
C LEU A 65 1.87 3.37 5.78
N GLU A 66 2.62 2.95 6.77
CA GLU A 66 3.83 3.65 7.23
C GLU A 66 5.01 2.70 7.30
N ARG A 67 6.16 3.14 6.78
CA ARG A 67 7.39 2.35 6.78
C ARG A 67 7.94 2.21 8.21
N MET A 68 8.21 0.99 8.64
CA MET A 68 8.76 0.68 9.96
C MET A 68 10.30 0.58 9.98
N SER A 69 10.92 0.12 8.89
CA SER A 69 12.36 -0.14 8.76
C SER A 69 12.84 -0.04 7.32
#